data_AF-A0A4Z1CUF0-F1
#
_entry.id   AF-A0A4Z1CUF0-F1
#
_cell.length_a   1.000
_cell.length_b   1.000
_cell.length_c   1.000
_cell.angle_alpha   90.00
_cell.angle_beta   90.00
_cell.angle_gamma   90.00
#
_symmetry.space_group_name_H-M   'P 1'
#
loop_
_entity.id
_entity.type
_entity.pdbx_description
1 polymer ?
#
loop_
_entity_poly.entity_id
_entity_poly.type
_entity_poly.pdbx_seq_one_letter_code
_entity_poly.pdbx_strand_id
1 'polypeptide(L)'
;MSERTFSTATAVAVAEAVRPWLGQSGDQPPPAAAIVAALRAAEAEHGGPVRDLWGHAAGNAEHAAAAVDPARAGWLWATSLDYAARAVQAAPTRAVPPSGGTADTALCPASH
;
A
#
# COMPACT_ATOMS: atom_id res chain seq x y z
N MET A 1 13.45 27.52 -2.86
CA MET A 1 14.03 26.34 -3.50
C MET A 1 12.94 25.28 -3.51
N SER A 2 12.41 24.93 -4.68
CA SER A 2 11.27 24.02 -4.79
C SER A 2 11.69 22.60 -4.47
N GLU A 3 11.24 22.10 -3.32
CA GLU A 3 11.21 20.70 -2.94
C GLU A 3 10.49 19.91 -4.03
N ARG A 4 11.24 19.31 -4.96
CA ARG A 4 10.72 18.20 -5.79
C ARG A 4 10.94 16.87 -5.07
N THR A 5 10.80 16.87 -3.76
CA THR A 5 10.60 15.65 -2.98
C THR A 5 9.24 15.10 -3.37
N PHE A 6 9.16 13.78 -3.63
CA PHE A 6 7.93 13.01 -3.85
C PHE A 6 6.68 13.85 -4.15
N SER A 7 6.43 14.12 -5.44
CA SER A 7 5.28 14.93 -5.85
C SER A 7 4.01 14.41 -5.20
N THR A 8 3.19 15.31 -4.67
CA THR A 8 1.87 14.99 -4.13
C THR A 8 1.07 14.12 -5.09
N ALA A 9 1.22 14.31 -6.40
CA ALA A 9 0.57 13.47 -7.40
C ALA A 9 1.07 12.01 -7.39
N THR A 10 2.37 11.78 -7.23
CA THR A 10 2.95 10.43 -7.08
C THR A 10 2.49 9.80 -5.76
N ALA A 11 2.39 10.59 -4.69
CA ALA A 11 1.86 10.15 -3.41
C ALA A 11 0.43 9.63 -3.51
N VAL A 12 -0.44 10.42 -4.14
CA VAL A 12 -1.83 10.05 -4.38
C VAL A 12 -1.91 8.81 -5.28
N ALA A 13 -1.11 8.75 -6.35
CA ALA A 13 -1.14 7.60 -7.27
C ALA A 13 -0.72 6.28 -6.58
N VAL A 14 0.34 6.31 -5.75
CA VAL A 14 0.74 5.13 -4.97
C VAL A 14 -0.35 4.79 -3.96
N ALA A 15 -0.89 5.79 -3.26
CA ALA A 15 -1.94 5.59 -2.28
C ALA A 15 -3.20 4.96 -2.90
N GLU A 16 -3.63 5.38 -4.09
CA GLU A 16 -4.74 4.75 -4.80
C GLU A 16 -4.45 3.29 -5.15
N ALA A 17 -3.24 2.99 -5.62
CA ALA A 17 -2.84 1.61 -5.94
C ALA A 17 -2.87 0.69 -4.71
N VAL A 18 -2.55 1.22 -3.53
CA VAL A 18 -2.54 0.47 -2.27
C VAL A 18 -3.72 0.77 -1.34
N ARG A 19 -4.74 1.46 -1.86
CA ARG A 19 -5.91 1.93 -1.11
C ARG A 19 -6.63 0.82 -0.34
N PRO A 20 -6.80 -0.41 -0.85
CA PRO A 20 -7.42 -1.50 -0.08
C PRO A 20 -6.70 -1.82 1.24
N TRP A 21 -5.40 -1.49 1.34
CA TRP A 21 -4.56 -1.75 2.51
C TRP A 21 -4.27 -0.48 3.33
N LEU A 22 -4.78 0.67 2.90
CA LEU A 22 -4.72 1.91 3.66
C LEU A 22 -5.94 2.03 4.56
N GLY A 23 -5.72 2.39 5.83
CA GLY A 23 -6.81 2.83 6.70
C GLY A 23 -7.45 4.10 6.14
N GLN A 24 -8.77 4.25 6.28
CA GLN A 24 -9.51 5.43 5.83
C GLN A 24 -8.81 6.72 6.26
N SER A 25 -8.31 7.48 5.30
CA SER A 25 -7.62 8.75 5.51
C SER A 25 -8.24 9.78 4.57
N GLY A 26 -8.49 10.99 5.08
CA GLY A 26 -9.20 12.08 4.39
C GLY A 26 -8.46 12.69 3.19
N ASP A 27 -8.76 13.95 2.89
CA ASP A 27 -8.35 14.62 1.63
C ASP A 27 -6.83 14.79 1.39
N GLN A 28 -5.96 14.41 2.33
CA GLN A 28 -4.51 14.50 2.20
C GLN A 28 -3.89 13.12 1.91
N PRO A 29 -2.90 13.02 0.99
CA PRO A 29 -2.20 11.77 0.76
C PRO A 29 -1.54 11.24 2.04
N PRO A 30 -1.54 9.91 2.23
CA PRO A 30 -0.99 9.27 3.41
C PRO A 30 0.53 9.51 3.53
N PRO A 31 1.07 9.50 4.77
CA PRO A 31 2.50 9.61 4.98
C PRO A 31 3.24 8.40 4.37
N ALA A 32 4.50 8.60 3.98
CA ALA A 32 5.36 7.56 3.39
C ALA A 32 5.37 6.24 4.18
N ALA A 33 5.39 6.32 5.52
CA ALA A 33 5.38 5.13 6.39
C ALA A 33 4.08 4.31 6.25
N ALA A 34 2.93 4.97 6.08
CA ALA A 34 1.65 4.28 5.88
C ALA A 34 1.59 3.62 4.49
N ILE A 35 2.16 4.25 3.47
CA ILE A 35 2.31 3.67 2.13
C ILE A 35 3.19 2.42 2.18
N VAL A 36 4.35 2.50 2.84
CA VAL A 36 5.25 1.35 3.04
C VAL A 36 4.53 0.20 3.76
N ALA A 37 3.82 0.50 4.84
CA ALA A 37 3.06 -0.51 5.58
C ALA A 37 1.98 -1.18 4.72
N ALA A 38 1.26 -0.41 3.90
CA ALA A 38 0.24 -0.92 2.98
C ALA A 38 0.86 -1.84 1.91
N LEU A 39 2.01 -1.47 1.35
CA LEU A 39 2.75 -2.30 0.39
C LEU A 39 3.22 -3.63 1.01
N ARG A 40 3.68 -3.60 2.27
CA ARG A 40 4.06 -4.82 3.00
C ARG A 40 2.87 -5.70 3.35
N ALA A 41 1.72 -5.10 3.69
CA ALA A 41 0.49 -5.84 3.89
C ALA A 41 0.05 -6.52 2.58
N ALA A 42 0.10 -5.81 1.45
CA ALA A 42 -0.18 -6.38 0.15
C ALA A 42 0.78 -7.53 -0.21
N GLU A 43 2.08 -7.39 0.07
CA GLU A 43 3.04 -8.48 -0.10
C GLU A 43 2.67 -9.73 0.70
N ALA A 44 2.31 -9.58 1.98
CA ALA A 44 2.01 -10.70 2.88
C ALA A 44 0.77 -11.51 2.46
N GLU A 45 -0.20 -10.88 1.80
CA GLU A 45 -1.44 -11.52 1.32
C GLU A 45 -1.25 -12.32 0.02
N HIS A 46 -0.11 -12.19 -0.64
CA HIS A 46 0.13 -12.84 -1.93
C HIS A 46 1.24 -13.88 -1.85
N GLY A 47 1.18 -14.87 -2.74
CA GLY A 47 2.26 -15.83 -2.99
C GLY A 47 2.78 -15.74 -4.43
N GLY A 48 3.90 -16.40 -4.69
CA GLY A 48 4.46 -16.53 -6.04
C GLY A 48 4.81 -15.17 -6.69
N PRO A 49 4.75 -15.06 -8.03
CA PRO A 49 5.22 -13.88 -8.74
C PRO A 49 4.55 -12.56 -8.35
N VAL A 50 3.28 -12.58 -7.91
CA VAL A 50 2.57 -11.38 -7.45
C VAL A 50 3.15 -10.87 -6.13
N ARG A 51 3.54 -11.77 -5.23
CA ARG A 51 4.28 -11.42 -4.01
C ARG A 51 5.59 -10.71 -4.32
N ASP A 52 6.33 -11.20 -5.31
CA ASP A 52 7.62 -10.61 -5.68
C ASP A 52 7.46 -9.17 -6.19
N LEU A 53 6.41 -8.90 -6.98
CA LEU A 53 6.08 -7.54 -7.43
C LEU A 53 5.75 -6.62 -6.24
N TRP A 54 4.92 -7.07 -5.30
CA TRP A 54 4.63 -6.31 -4.08
C TRP A 54 5.88 -6.10 -3.22
N GLY A 55 6.76 -7.10 -3.10
CA GLY A 55 8.03 -7.00 -2.39
C GLY A 55 8.99 -5.98 -3.02
N HIS A 56 9.06 -5.92 -4.35
CA HIS A 56 9.82 -4.88 -5.05
C HIS A 56 9.21 -3.49 -4.84
N ALA A 57 7.88 -3.38 -4.86
CA ALA A 57 7.21 -2.11 -4.59
C ALA A 57 7.51 -1.62 -3.17
N ALA A 58 7.39 -2.50 -2.17
CA ALA A 58 7.66 -2.20 -0.76
C ALA A 58 9.13 -1.85 -0.51
N GLY A 59 10.07 -2.64 -1.05
CA GLY A 59 11.50 -2.38 -0.89
C GLY A 59 11.92 -1.04 -1.49
N ASN A 60 11.41 -0.69 -2.69
CA ASN A 60 11.68 0.62 -3.27
C ASN A 60 11.10 1.76 -2.43
N ALA A 61 9.88 1.59 -1.89
CA ALA A 61 9.25 2.59 -1.01
C ALA A 61 10.04 2.81 0.29
N GLU A 62 10.57 1.76 0.91
CA GLU A 62 11.44 1.87 2.10
C GLU A 62 12.72 2.64 1.80
N HIS A 63 13.40 2.29 0.70
CA HIS A 63 14.60 3.02 0.28
C HIS A 63 14.29 4.47 -0.08
N ALA A 64 13.11 4.73 -0.67
CA ALA A 64 12.66 6.07 -0.98
C ALA A 64 12.39 6.90 0.29
N ALA A 65 11.76 6.30 1.30
CA ALA A 65 11.47 6.95 2.58
C ALA A 65 12.74 7.29 3.38
N ALA A 66 13.81 6.50 3.22
CA ALA A 66 15.10 6.73 3.86
C ALA A 66 16.07 7.61 3.03
N ALA A 67 15.72 7.96 1.79
CA ALA A 67 16.63 8.69 0.90
C ALA A 67 16.75 10.18 1.29
N VAL A 68 17.99 10.66 1.40
CA VAL A 68 18.30 12.07 1.68
C VAL A 68 18.27 12.93 0.41
N ASP A 69 18.55 12.34 -0.75
CA ASP A 69 18.51 13.02 -2.05
C ASP A 69 17.08 13.00 -2.65
N PRO A 70 16.43 14.16 -2.87
CA PRO A 70 15.09 14.23 -3.43
C PRO A 70 14.94 13.60 -4.83
N ALA A 71 15.97 13.70 -5.68
CA ALA A 71 15.91 13.14 -7.04
C ALA A 71 15.90 11.61 -7.00
N ARG A 72 16.79 11.03 -6.19
CA ARG A 72 16.81 9.59 -5.90
C ARG A 72 15.51 9.12 -5.25
N ALA A 73 14.99 9.85 -4.26
CA ALA A 73 13.73 9.52 -3.61
C ALA A 73 12.56 9.50 -4.61
N GLY A 74 12.47 10.51 -5.48
CA GLY A 74 11.45 10.58 -6.53
C GLY A 74 11.50 9.40 -7.49
N TRP A 75 12.70 9.01 -7.95
CA TRP A 75 12.87 7.85 -8.82
C TRP A 75 12.47 6.54 -8.14
N LEU A 76 12.85 6.33 -6.87
CA LEU A 76 12.48 5.13 -6.11
C LEU A 76 10.97 5.03 -5.89
N TRP A 77 10.30 6.15 -5.60
CA TRP A 77 8.84 6.17 -5.49
C TRP A 77 8.13 5.87 -6.82
N ALA A 78 8.64 6.39 -7.94
CA ALA A 78 8.10 6.08 -9.26
C ALA A 78 8.25 4.58 -9.60
N THR A 79 9.40 4.00 -9.29
CA THR A 79 9.65 2.56 -9.45
C THR A 79 8.74 1.73 -8.53
N SER A 80 8.53 2.16 -7.28
CA SER A 80 7.59 1.53 -6.35
C SER A 80 6.17 1.50 -6.94
N LEU A 81 5.71 2.62 -7.50
CA LEU A 81 4.40 2.72 -8.16
C LEU A 81 4.28 1.76 -9.35
N ASP A 82 5.30 1.68 -10.21
CA ASP A 82 5.29 0.77 -11.37
C ASP A 82 5.09 -0.70 -10.94
N TYR A 83 5.85 -1.14 -9.93
CA TYR A 83 5.71 -2.49 -9.39
C TYR A 83 4.35 -2.72 -8.74
N ALA A 84 3.83 -1.76 -7.97
CA ALA A 84 2.50 -1.85 -7.37
C ALA A 84 1.40 -1.97 -8.43
N ALA A 85 1.46 -1.14 -9.48
CA ALA A 85 0.50 -1.20 -10.60
C ALA A 85 0.55 -2.54 -11.33
N ARG A 86 1.75 -3.07 -11.57
CA ARG A 86 1.94 -4.40 -12.16
C ARG A 86 1.41 -5.52 -11.26
N ALA A 87 1.61 -5.41 -9.95
CA ALA A 87 1.08 -6.37 -8.98
C ALA A 87 -0.46 -6.37 -8.99
N VAL A 88 -1.10 -5.20 -9.01
CA VAL A 88 -2.56 -5.05 -9.12
C VAL A 88 -3.10 -5.65 -10.42
N GLN A 89 -2.39 -5.46 -11.54
CA GLN A 89 -2.79 -6.04 -12.84
C GLN A 89 -2.58 -7.56 -12.91
N ALA A 90 -1.56 -8.08 -12.22
CA ALA A 90 -1.21 -9.50 -12.21
C ALA A 90 -2.02 -10.31 -11.19
N ALA A 91 -2.57 -9.66 -10.16
CA ALA A 91 -3.45 -10.31 -9.21
C ALA A 91 -4.72 -10.75 -9.94
N PRO A 92 -5.07 -12.06 -9.95
CA PRO A 92 -6.37 -12.48 -10.43
C PRO A 92 -7.41 -11.73 -9.59
N THR A 93 -8.41 -11.10 -10.22
CA THR A 93 -9.50 -10.39 -9.54
C THR A 93 -10.02 -11.23 -8.38
N ARG A 94 -9.62 -10.91 -7.15
CA ARG A 94 -10.14 -11.55 -5.94
C ARG A 94 -10.64 -10.46 -5.00
N ALA A 95 -11.84 -10.72 -4.49
CA ALA A 95 -12.63 -9.86 -3.62
C ALA A 95 -11.79 -9.23 -2.50
N VAL A 96 -11.93 -7.92 -2.38
CA VAL A 96 -11.52 -7.12 -1.23
C VAL A 96 -12.00 -7.83 0.03
N PRO A 97 -11.14 -8.11 1.03
CA PRO A 97 -11.61 -8.64 2.30
C PRO A 97 -12.62 -7.64 2.90
N PRO A 98 -13.74 -8.08 3.49
CA PRO A 98 -14.66 -7.15 4.13
C PRO A 98 -13.88 -6.36 5.18
N SER A 99 -13.78 -5.04 4.96
CA SER A 99 -13.38 -4.12 6.01
C SER A 99 -14.20 -4.46 7.23
N GLY A 100 -13.53 -4.79 8.34
CA GLY A 100 -14.13 -5.35 9.55
C GLY A 100 -15.47 -4.71 9.89
N GLY A 101 -16.54 -5.38 9.49
CA GLY A 101 -17.87 -5.14 9.99
C GLY A 101 -17.97 -5.89 11.30
N THR A 102 -18.18 -5.15 12.38
CA THR A 102 -18.50 -5.67 13.70
C THR A 102 -19.65 -6.67 13.62
N ALA A 103 -19.36 -7.96 13.62
CA ALA A 103 -20.29 -8.97 14.06
C ALA A 103 -20.13 -9.10 15.57
N ASP A 104 -20.75 -8.14 16.26
CA ASP A 104 -21.33 -8.37 17.57
C ASP A 104 -22.09 -9.70 17.51
N THR A 105 -21.61 -10.72 18.22
CA THR A 105 -22.43 -11.88 18.57
C THR A 105 -22.43 -11.96 20.08
N ALA A 106 -23.09 -10.98 20.69
CA ALA A 106 -23.73 -11.20 21.96
C ALA A 106 -24.90 -12.20 21.78
N LEU A 107 -24.97 -13.14 22.74
CA LEU A 107 -26.15 -13.91 23.17
C LEU A 107 -26.71 -14.99 22.22
N CYS A 108 -26.52 -16.25 22.61
CA CYS A 108 -27.60 -16.97 23.31
C CYS A 108 -27.07 -18.11 24.20
N PRO A 109 -27.80 -18.45 25.30
CA PRO A 109 -27.32 -19.28 26.40
C PRO A 109 -27.57 -20.78 26.21
N ALA A 110 -27.01 -21.56 27.14
CA ALA A 110 -27.01 -23.00 27.28
C ALA A 110 -28.36 -23.72 27.13
N SER A 111 -28.31 -25.02 26.81
CA SER A 111 -29.20 -26.02 27.38
C SER A 111 -28.48 -27.37 27.48
N HIS A 112 -28.79 -28.04 28.59
CA HIS A 112 -28.36 -29.38 29.03
C HIS A 112 -28.66 -30.49 28.01
#